data_AF-A0A932C451-F1
#
_entry.id   AF-A0A932C451-F1
#
_cell.length_a   1.000
_cell.length_b   1.000
_cell.length_c   1.000
_cell.angle_alpha   90.00
_cell.angle_beta   90.00
_cell.angle_gamma   90.00
#
_symmetry.space_group_name_H-M   'P 1'
#
loop_
_entity.id
_entity.type
_entity.pdbx_description
1 polymer ?
#
loop_
_entity_poly.entity_id
_entity_poly.type
_entity_poly.pdbx_seq_one_letter_code
_entity_poly.pdbx_strand_id
1 'polypeptide(L)'
;MTKYPALLAALCIAACASAAEPAAPAAPPSGPVVELPTVKVQERRIKAIDAELKRIDKQIAVEKKKMKATDLDKSLNGDKLAKSAAILGGNSAAHMEAVAATRVALLENERAMLERLKFPRTAEDQALIEKELVNLRTTRRHLDDAAKQR
;
A
#
# COMPACT_ATOMS: atom_id res chain seq x y z
N MET A 1 71.16 -44.29 -10.02
CA MET A 1 70.66 -45.01 -11.22
C MET A 1 69.23 -44.59 -11.45
N THR A 2 68.91 -44.22 -12.70
CA THR A 2 67.59 -44.27 -13.35
C THR A 2 66.45 -43.39 -12.82
N LYS A 3 65.62 -42.69 -13.60
CA LYS A 3 65.56 -42.24 -15.01
C LYS A 3 64.09 -41.79 -15.18
N TYR A 4 63.85 -40.62 -15.78
CA TYR A 4 62.73 -40.32 -16.69
C TYR A 4 61.27 -40.18 -16.15
N PRO A 5 60.37 -39.52 -16.93
CA PRO A 5 59.46 -38.48 -16.44
C PRO A 5 57.99 -38.71 -16.88
N ALA A 6 57.20 -37.62 -16.86
CA ALA A 6 55.98 -37.33 -17.60
C ALA A 6 55.48 -38.32 -18.69
N LEU A 7 54.15 -38.47 -18.78
CA LEU A 7 53.30 -38.18 -19.95
C LEU A 7 52.03 -39.08 -19.97
N LEU A 8 50.90 -38.41 -20.19
CA LEU A 8 49.77 -38.76 -21.07
C LEU A 8 48.93 -40.04 -20.93
N ALA A 9 47.69 -39.82 -21.37
CA ALA A 9 46.73 -40.71 -22.03
C ALA A 9 45.76 -41.44 -21.07
N ALA A 10 44.47 -41.07 -20.99
CA ALA A 10 43.40 -40.99 -22.00
C ALA A 10 42.61 -42.30 -22.15
N LEU A 11 41.30 -42.10 -22.40
CA LEU A 11 40.28 -43.02 -22.94
C LEU A 11 39.69 -44.08 -21.98
N CYS A 12 38.40 -43.98 -21.66
CA CYS A 12 37.21 -44.43 -22.43
C CYS A 12 36.83 -45.88 -22.08
N ILE A 13 35.78 -46.11 -21.26
CA ILE A 13 34.33 -46.18 -21.58
C ILE A 13 33.91 -47.58 -22.09
N ALA A 14 32.81 -48.06 -21.46
CA ALA A 14 31.83 -49.07 -21.93
C ALA A 14 32.28 -50.56 -21.90
N ALA A 15 31.45 -51.58 -21.62
CA ALA A 15 30.01 -51.70 -21.38
C ALA A 15 29.70 -53.15 -20.92
N CYS A 16 28.79 -53.35 -19.96
CA CYS A 16 27.50 -54.07 -20.08
C CYS A 16 27.44 -55.56 -19.64
N ALA A 17 26.61 -55.84 -18.62
CA ALA A 17 25.76 -57.04 -18.41
C ALA A 17 25.03 -56.85 -17.04
N SER A 18 23.76 -56.40 -16.96
CA SER A 18 22.49 -57.17 -17.05
C SER A 18 22.45 -58.37 -16.08
N ALA A 19 21.49 -58.58 -15.15
CA ALA A 19 20.25 -57.94 -14.73
C ALA A 19 19.79 -58.55 -13.38
N ALA A 20 19.08 -57.80 -12.54
CA ALA A 20 18.10 -58.28 -11.56
C ALA A 20 17.21 -57.12 -11.07
N GLU A 21 15.90 -57.35 -11.00
CA GLU A 21 14.77 -56.42 -10.83
C GLU A 21 14.07 -56.68 -9.47
N PRO A 22 13.16 -55.84 -8.93
CA PRO A 22 13.11 -54.38 -8.81
C PRO A 22 13.12 -53.94 -7.33
N ALA A 23 13.87 -52.88 -6.98
CA ALA A 23 13.67 -52.20 -5.69
C ALA A 23 12.52 -51.20 -5.82
N ALA A 24 11.58 -51.26 -4.87
CA ALA A 24 10.40 -50.39 -4.77
C ALA A 24 10.74 -48.91 -4.97
N PRO A 25 9.86 -48.10 -5.61
CA PRO A 25 10.11 -46.68 -5.78
C PRO A 25 10.19 -46.03 -4.40
N ALA A 26 11.35 -45.45 -4.11
CA ALA A 26 11.56 -44.62 -2.94
C ALA A 26 10.49 -43.52 -2.88
N ALA A 27 9.83 -43.40 -1.73
CA ALA A 27 8.86 -42.36 -1.46
C ALA A 27 9.48 -40.97 -1.77
N PRO A 28 8.73 -40.05 -2.41
CA PRO A 28 9.22 -38.72 -2.67
C PRO A 28 9.60 -38.05 -1.34
N PRO A 29 10.71 -37.31 -1.27
CA PRO A 29 11.14 -36.66 -0.06
C PRO A 29 10.04 -35.70 0.42
N SER A 30 9.47 -36.01 1.58
CA SER A 30 8.57 -35.13 2.33
C SER A 30 9.37 -33.97 2.93
N GLY A 31 9.92 -33.11 2.06
CA GLY A 31 10.28 -31.76 2.47
C GLY A 31 9.00 -30.95 2.65
N PRO A 32 8.93 -30.00 3.59
CA PRO A 32 7.79 -29.10 3.68
C PRO A 32 7.65 -28.41 2.33
N VAL A 33 6.53 -28.67 1.65
CA VAL A 33 6.15 -27.94 0.44
C VAL A 33 5.99 -26.49 0.86
N VAL A 34 7.01 -25.68 0.57
CA VAL A 34 6.90 -24.23 0.68
C VAL A 34 5.97 -23.82 -0.46
N GLU A 35 4.67 -23.79 -0.18
CA GLU A 35 3.68 -23.31 -1.13
C GLU A 35 4.00 -21.86 -1.47
N LEU A 36 4.26 -21.58 -2.75
CA LEU A 36 4.47 -20.22 -3.21
C LEU A 36 3.21 -19.40 -2.91
N PRO A 37 3.33 -18.22 -2.27
CA PRO A 37 2.19 -17.36 -2.01
C PRO A 37 1.44 -17.06 -3.30
N THR A 38 0.15 -17.41 -3.35
CA THR A 38 -0.64 -17.23 -4.57
C THR A 38 -0.90 -15.75 -4.82
N VAL A 39 -0.15 -15.16 -5.74
CA VAL A 39 -0.29 -13.75 -6.08
C VAL A 39 -1.44 -13.57 -7.08
N LYS A 40 -2.61 -13.14 -6.60
CA LYS A 40 -3.79 -12.88 -7.45
C LYS A 40 -3.77 -11.46 -8.02
N VAL A 41 -3.46 -11.33 -9.31
CA VAL A 41 -3.65 -10.10 -10.09
C VAL A 41 -5.04 -10.14 -10.71
N GLN A 42 -5.94 -9.26 -10.28
CA GLN A 42 -7.29 -9.16 -10.83
C GLN A 42 -7.44 -7.79 -11.50
N GLU A 43 -7.48 -7.74 -12.84
CA GLU A 43 -7.64 -6.48 -13.59
C GLU A 43 -8.88 -5.69 -13.19
N ARG A 44 -9.97 -6.38 -12.85
CA ARG A 44 -11.21 -5.78 -12.33
C ARG A 44 -10.95 -4.98 -11.05
N ARG A 45 -10.08 -5.50 -10.16
CA ARG A 45 -9.68 -4.82 -8.92
C ARG A 45 -8.88 -3.57 -9.22
N ILE A 46 -7.94 -3.64 -10.17
CA ILE A 46 -7.13 -2.48 -10.58
C ILE A 46 -8.02 -1.36 -11.13
N LYS A 47 -8.98 -1.69 -12.02
CA LYS A 47 -9.93 -0.70 -12.55
C LYS A 47 -10.80 -0.06 -11.46
N ALA A 48 -11.21 -0.83 -10.45
CA ALA A 48 -11.95 -0.31 -9.31
C ALA A 48 -11.11 0.66 -8.47
N ILE A 49 -9.84 0.30 -8.20
CA ILE A 49 -8.87 1.16 -7.51
C ILE A 49 -8.62 2.45 -8.29
N ASP A 50 -8.50 2.40 -9.61
CA ASP A 50 -8.33 3.60 -10.45
C ASP A 50 -9.54 4.54 -10.39
N ALA A 51 -10.76 4.01 -10.35
CA ALA A 51 -11.96 4.81 -10.19
C ALA A 51 -12.02 5.48 -8.81
N GLU A 52 -11.53 4.79 -7.77
CA GLU A 52 -11.44 5.33 -6.42
C GLU A 52 -10.37 6.42 -6.29
N LEU A 53 -9.18 6.22 -6.86
CA LEU A 53 -8.14 7.23 -6.92
C LEU A 53 -8.65 8.52 -7.59
N LYS A 54 -9.38 8.41 -8.71
CA LYS A 54 -10.01 9.57 -9.36
C LYS A 54 -11.00 10.30 -8.46
N ARG A 55 -11.74 9.58 -7.59
CA ARG A 55 -12.63 10.23 -6.60
C ARG A 55 -11.82 10.96 -5.54
N ILE A 56 -10.77 10.33 -5.00
CA ILE A 56 -9.92 10.93 -3.97
C ILE A 56 -9.18 12.16 -4.52
N ASP A 57 -8.65 12.10 -5.75
CA ASP A 57 -7.99 13.23 -6.39
C ASP A 57 -8.92 14.44 -6.53
N LYS A 58 -10.21 14.20 -6.86
CA LYS A 58 -11.22 15.26 -6.89
C LYS A 58 -11.46 15.85 -5.49
N GLN A 59 -11.56 15.02 -4.46
CA GLN A 59 -11.72 15.48 -3.08
C GLN A 59 -10.52 16.30 -2.63
N ILE A 60 -9.29 15.84 -2.90
CA ILE A 60 -8.05 16.57 -2.62
C ILE A 60 -8.07 17.93 -3.33
N ALA A 61 -8.46 17.99 -4.61
CA ALA A 61 -8.52 19.25 -5.34
C ALA A 61 -9.55 20.23 -4.74
N VAL A 62 -10.68 19.73 -4.23
CA VAL A 62 -11.68 20.55 -3.54
C VAL A 62 -11.16 21.04 -2.19
N GLU A 63 -10.58 20.17 -1.37
CA GLU A 63 -10.06 20.54 -0.06
C GLU A 63 -8.85 21.49 -0.17
N LYS A 64 -7.97 21.30 -1.16
CA LYS A 64 -6.87 22.25 -1.46
C LYS A 64 -7.36 23.64 -1.84
N LYS A 65 -8.56 23.75 -2.46
CA LYS A 65 -9.18 25.05 -2.72
C LYS A 65 -9.69 25.69 -1.43
N LYS A 66 -10.19 24.89 -0.48
CA LYS A 66 -10.67 25.37 0.83
C LYS A 66 -9.54 25.79 1.77
N MET A 67 -8.32 25.26 1.60
CA MET A 67 -7.14 25.71 2.33
C MET A 67 -6.75 27.15 2.00
N LYS A 68 -7.11 27.67 0.83
CA LYS A 68 -6.81 29.06 0.47
C LYS A 68 -7.88 29.96 1.09
N ALA A 69 -7.57 30.58 2.22
CA ALA A 69 -8.41 31.61 2.82
C ALA A 69 -8.76 32.66 1.76
N THR A 70 -10.05 32.80 1.48
CA THR A 70 -10.56 33.80 0.53
C THR A 70 -10.41 35.21 1.12
N ASP A 71 -10.34 36.24 0.29
CA ASP A 71 -10.13 37.61 0.80
C ASP A 71 -11.27 38.09 1.70
N LEU A 72 -12.49 37.60 1.46
CA LEU A 72 -13.64 37.80 2.33
C LEU A 72 -13.43 37.13 3.70
N ASP A 73 -12.95 35.90 3.72
CA ASP A 73 -12.63 35.16 4.95
C ASP A 73 -11.54 35.87 5.77
N LYS A 74 -10.49 36.38 5.13
CA LYS A 74 -9.46 37.20 5.79
C LYS A 74 -10.03 38.48 6.40
N SER A 75 -10.94 39.16 5.69
CA SER A 75 -11.57 40.39 6.16
C SER A 75 -12.51 40.17 7.35
N LEU A 76 -13.19 39.01 7.41
CA LEU A 76 -14.10 38.65 8.50
C LEU A 76 -13.36 38.17 9.76
N ASN A 77 -12.07 37.80 9.64
CA ASN A 77 -11.24 37.35 10.76
C ASN A 77 -10.35 38.46 11.37
N GLY A 78 -10.73 39.74 11.22
CA GLY A 78 -10.12 40.81 12.01
C GLY A 78 -10.28 40.57 13.52
N ASP A 79 -9.30 40.96 14.33
CA ASP A 79 -9.20 40.63 15.77
C ASP A 79 -10.48 40.84 16.58
N LYS A 80 -11.32 41.82 16.20
CA LYS A 80 -12.58 42.13 16.88
C LYS A 80 -13.71 41.17 16.51
N LEU A 81 -13.85 40.85 15.23
CA LEU A 81 -14.88 39.94 14.71
C LEU A 81 -14.55 38.47 15.02
N ALA A 82 -13.28 38.10 14.92
CA ALA A 82 -12.80 36.77 15.30
C ALA A 82 -13.03 36.49 16.79
N LYS A 83 -12.77 37.46 17.68
CA LYS A 83 -13.05 37.33 19.12
C LYS A 83 -14.54 37.22 19.42
N SER A 84 -15.39 38.02 18.76
CA SER A 84 -16.85 37.89 18.95
C SER A 84 -17.42 36.59 18.40
N ALA A 85 -16.92 36.11 17.26
CA ALA A 85 -17.31 34.82 16.69
C ALA A 85 -16.87 33.68 17.60
N ALA A 86 -15.64 33.72 18.13
CA ALA A 86 -15.15 32.71 19.06
C ALA A 86 -15.99 32.60 20.35
N ILE A 87 -16.49 33.74 20.87
CA ILE A 87 -17.38 33.76 22.04
C ILE A 87 -18.75 33.15 21.71
N LEU A 88 -19.23 33.31 20.47
CA LEU A 88 -20.50 32.76 20.00
C LEU A 88 -20.39 31.33 19.46
N GLY A 89 -19.23 30.67 19.62
CA GLY A 89 -18.98 29.31 19.12
C GLY A 89 -18.66 29.23 17.62
N GLY A 90 -18.45 30.36 16.94
CA GLY A 90 -18.04 30.40 15.54
C GLY A 90 -16.58 29.99 15.33
N ASN A 91 -16.33 29.10 14.37
CA ASN A 91 -14.99 28.73 13.95
C ASN A 91 -14.29 29.88 13.20
N SER A 92 -13.02 30.10 13.52
CA SER A 92 -12.16 31.02 12.77
C SER A 92 -11.76 30.44 11.41
N ALA A 93 -11.40 31.30 10.46
CA ALA A 93 -10.82 30.90 9.17
C ALA A 93 -9.66 29.92 9.34
N ALA A 94 -8.77 30.25 10.28
CA ALA A 94 -7.58 29.46 10.58
C ALA A 94 -7.93 28.03 11.03
N HIS A 95 -9.02 27.86 11.79
CA HIS A 95 -9.48 26.52 12.16
C HIS A 95 -10.00 25.75 10.95
N MET A 96 -10.79 26.38 10.08
CA MET A 96 -11.32 25.75 8.87
C MET A 96 -10.20 25.36 7.89
N GLU A 97 -9.17 26.21 7.77
CA GLU A 97 -7.97 25.92 7.00
C GLU A 97 -7.19 24.74 7.59
N ALA A 98 -7.01 24.69 8.92
CA ALA A 98 -6.32 23.58 9.59
C ALA A 98 -7.08 22.24 9.42
N VAL A 99 -8.42 22.26 9.49
CA VAL A 99 -9.27 21.08 9.24
C VAL A 99 -9.13 20.65 7.77
N ALA A 100 -9.17 21.58 6.82
CA ALA A 100 -8.98 21.28 5.40
C ALA A 100 -7.59 20.71 5.11
N ALA A 101 -6.53 21.26 5.72
CA ALA A 101 -5.17 20.74 5.62
C ALA A 101 -5.08 19.29 6.14
N THR A 102 -5.70 19.02 7.29
CA THR A 102 -5.74 17.68 7.87
C THR A 102 -6.51 16.70 6.97
N ARG A 103 -7.63 17.12 6.36
CA ARG A 103 -8.36 16.30 5.37
C ARG A 103 -7.50 15.95 4.17
N VAL A 104 -6.76 16.92 3.63
CA VAL A 104 -5.85 16.70 2.50
C VAL A 104 -4.79 15.66 2.86
N ALA A 105 -4.15 15.79 4.03
CA ALA A 105 -3.14 14.83 4.47
C ALA A 105 -3.71 13.40 4.60
N LEU A 106 -4.91 13.26 5.18
CA LEU A 106 -5.57 11.95 5.30
C LEU A 106 -5.94 11.35 3.93
N LEU A 107 -6.42 12.17 2.99
CA LEU A 107 -6.75 11.73 1.63
C LEU A 107 -5.51 11.37 0.81
N GLU A 108 -4.41 12.09 0.98
CA GLU A 108 -3.13 11.79 0.34
C GLU A 108 -2.55 10.46 0.87
N ASN A 109 -2.69 10.18 2.16
CA ASN A 109 -2.35 8.88 2.74
C ASN A 109 -3.24 7.75 2.19
N GLU A 110 -4.56 7.96 2.11
CA GLU A 110 -5.50 6.98 1.53
C GLU A 110 -5.14 6.69 0.06
N ARG A 111 -4.83 7.73 -0.71
CA ARG A 111 -4.37 7.64 -2.11
C ARG A 111 -3.12 6.79 -2.23
N ALA A 112 -2.10 7.03 -1.40
CA ALA A 112 -0.85 6.27 -1.43
C ALA A 112 -1.07 4.78 -1.09
N MET A 113 -1.96 4.46 -0.16
CA MET A 113 -2.29 3.06 0.18
C MET A 113 -3.04 2.35 -0.95
N LEU A 114 -3.98 3.04 -1.60
CA LEU A 114 -4.69 2.49 -2.77
C LEU A 114 -3.74 2.26 -3.96
N GLU A 115 -2.76 3.14 -4.18
CA GLU A 115 -1.72 2.92 -5.19
C GLU A 115 -0.89 1.67 -4.88
N ARG A 116 -0.59 1.40 -3.61
CA ARG A 116 0.13 0.17 -3.19
C ARG A 116 -0.65 -1.11 -3.49
N LEU A 117 -1.99 -1.08 -3.44
CA LEU A 117 -2.86 -2.23 -3.74
C LEU A 117 -2.92 -2.61 -5.23
N LYS A 118 -2.40 -1.76 -6.12
CA LYS A 118 -2.26 -2.09 -7.55
C LYS A 118 -1.16 -3.12 -7.79
N PHE A 119 -0.15 -3.13 -6.93
CA PHE A 119 0.96 -4.06 -7.07
C PHE A 119 0.60 -5.44 -6.51
N PRO A 120 1.12 -6.52 -7.12
CA PRO A 120 0.89 -7.86 -6.63
C PRO A 120 1.56 -8.07 -5.25
N ARG A 121 0.82 -8.59 -4.27
CA ARG A 121 1.26 -8.81 -2.88
C ARG A 121 0.68 -10.10 -2.29
N THR A 122 1.22 -10.55 -1.17
CA THR A 122 0.66 -11.64 -0.36
C THR A 122 -0.73 -11.29 0.18
N ALA A 123 -1.52 -12.28 0.57
CA ALA A 123 -2.85 -12.05 1.13
C ALA A 123 -2.80 -11.32 2.49
N GLU A 124 -1.78 -11.61 3.29
CA GLU A 124 -1.54 -10.98 4.60
C GLU A 124 -1.25 -9.48 4.44
N ASP A 125 -0.34 -9.12 3.52
CA ASP A 125 -0.04 -7.72 3.20
C ASP A 125 -1.28 -6.96 2.71
N GLN A 126 -2.11 -7.61 1.88
CA GLN A 126 -3.35 -7.01 1.38
C GLN A 126 -4.32 -6.72 2.53
N ALA A 127 -4.52 -7.69 3.44
CA ALA A 127 -5.40 -7.52 4.59
C ALA A 127 -4.91 -6.42 5.55
N LEU A 128 -3.60 -6.28 5.73
CA LEU A 128 -3.02 -5.19 6.54
C LEU A 128 -3.31 -3.82 5.91
N ILE A 129 -3.09 -3.66 4.60
CA ILE A 129 -3.37 -2.40 3.90
C ILE A 129 -4.86 -2.06 3.93
N GLU A 130 -5.74 -3.05 3.76
CA GLU A 130 -7.19 -2.84 3.86
C GLU A 130 -7.62 -2.40 5.26
N LYS A 131 -7.03 -2.98 6.31
CA LYS A 131 -7.26 -2.56 7.70
C LYS A 131 -6.81 -1.12 7.93
N GLU A 132 -5.65 -0.74 7.41
CA GLU A 132 -5.14 0.64 7.48
C GLU A 132 -6.07 1.62 6.74
N LEU A 133 -6.59 1.25 5.56
CA LEU A 133 -7.57 2.04 4.82
C LEU A 133 -8.86 2.27 5.61
N VAL A 134 -9.38 1.24 6.30
CA VAL A 134 -10.55 1.38 7.17
C VAL A 134 -10.27 2.34 8.32
N ASN A 135 -9.08 2.25 8.93
CA ASN A 135 -8.67 3.18 9.98
C ASN A 135 -8.60 4.62 9.46
N LEU A 136 -7.98 4.87 8.32
CA LEU A 136 -7.90 6.21 7.71
C LEU A 136 -9.28 6.79 7.41
N ARG A 137 -10.18 5.97 6.85
CA ARG A 137 -11.57 6.39 6.56
C ARG A 137 -12.35 6.69 7.83
N THR A 138 -12.12 5.93 8.90
CA THR A 138 -12.74 6.13 10.22
C THR A 138 -12.24 7.43 10.85
N THR A 139 -10.92 7.65 10.86
CA THR A 139 -10.31 8.91 11.32
C THR A 139 -10.85 10.11 10.55
N ARG A 140 -11.01 10.00 9.22
CA ARG A 140 -11.61 11.08 8.41
C ARG A 140 -13.05 11.38 8.84
N ARG A 141 -13.89 10.36 9.05
CA ARG A 141 -15.27 10.55 9.51
C ARG A 141 -15.32 11.22 10.89
N HIS A 142 -14.47 10.78 11.82
CA HIS A 142 -14.39 11.40 13.15
C HIS A 142 -13.96 12.88 13.07
N LEU A 143 -13.03 13.21 12.18
CA LEU A 143 -12.63 14.59 11.94
C LEU A 143 -13.79 15.41 11.34
N ASP A 144 -14.56 14.84 10.43
CA ASP A 144 -15.73 15.50 9.84
C ASP A 144 -16.86 15.70 10.86
N ASP A 145 -17.08 14.74 11.75
CA ASP A 145 -18.11 14.83 12.78
C ASP A 145 -17.69 15.80 13.89
N ALA A 146 -16.43 15.77 14.31
CA ALA A 146 -15.88 16.75 15.25
C ALA A 146 -15.95 18.18 14.69
N ALA A 147 -15.73 18.36 13.40
CA ALA A 147 -15.87 19.65 12.72
C ALA A 147 -17.33 20.13 12.59
N LYS A 148 -18.33 19.24 12.72
CA LYS A 148 -19.77 19.58 12.67
C LYS A 148 -20.39 19.86 14.04
N GLN A 149 -19.85 19.28 15.11
CA GLN A 149 -20.44 19.30 16.45
C GLN A 149 -20.13 20.58 17.27
N ARG A 150 -19.57 21.61 16.65
CA ARG A 150 -19.09 22.82 17.34
C ARG A 150 -19.82 24.06 16.84
#